data_AF-A0A367LY31-F1
#
_entry.id   AF-A0A367LY31-F1
#
_cell.length_a   1.000
_cell.length_b   1.000
_cell.length_c   1.000
_cell.angle_alpha   90.00
_cell.angle_beta   90.00
_cell.angle_gamma   90.00
#
_symmetry.space_group_name_H-M   'P 1'
#
loop_
_entity.id
_entity.type
_entity.pdbx_description
1 polymer ?
#
loop_
_entity_poly.entity_id
_entity_poly.type
_entity_poly.pdbx_seq_one_letter_code
_entity_poly.pdbx_strand_id
1 'polypeptide(L)' 'MSHANTPRDWVRRAPQHGAVERIEAYFAGHGYDPHRHDTYAIGQTLAGVQSFRYRRSQRH' A
#
# COMPACT_ATOMS: atom_id res chain seq x y z
N MET A 1 -12.75 -11.78 -0.98
CA MET A 1 -12.02 -13.04 -1.22
C MET A 1 -10.68 -12.90 -0.51
N SER A 2 -10.28 -13.86 0.31
CA SER A 2 -9.02 -13.77 1.06
C SER A 2 -7.85 -14.00 0.09
N HIS A 3 -7.08 -12.96 -0.19
CA HIS A 3 -5.83 -13.09 -0.93
C HIS A 3 -4.76 -13.63 0.02
N ALA A 4 -4.15 -14.76 -0.34
CA ALA A 4 -3.11 -15.40 0.45
C ALA A 4 -1.87 -14.49 0.49
N ASN A 5 -1.45 -14.12 1.70
CA ASN A 5 -0.19 -13.42 1.94
C ASN A 5 0.95 -14.29 1.40
N THR A 6 1.67 -13.81 0.37
CA THR A 6 2.75 -14.59 -0.23
C THR A 6 3.98 -14.52 0.67
N PRO A 7 4.90 -15.50 0.63
CA PRO A 7 6.14 -15.46 1.41
C PRO A 7 7.04 -14.25 1.11
N ARG A 8 6.75 -13.51 0.02
CA ARG A 8 7.50 -12.32 -0.39
C ARG A 8 6.91 -11.03 0.17
N ASP A 9 5.70 -11.08 0.72
CA ASP A 9 5.01 -9.89 1.21
C ASP A 9 5.64 -9.45 2.53
N TRP A 10 5.88 -8.15 2.66
CA TRP A 10 6.45 -7.59 3.89
C TRP A 10 6.02 -6.15 4.10
N VAL A 11 6.03 -5.74 5.38
CA VAL A 11 5.84 -4.36 5.81
C VAL A 11 6.92 -4.05 6.85
N ARG A 12 7.63 -2.95 6.64
CA ARG A 12 8.64 -2.42 7.56
C ARG A 12 8.17 -1.05 8.03
N ARG A 13 8.14 -0.87 9.35
CA ARG A 13 7.87 0.44 9.96
C ARG A 13 9.19 1.11 10.26
N ALA A 14 9.34 2.36 9.85
CA ALA A 14 10.48 3.15 10.31
C ALA A 14 10.29 3.51 11.79
N PRO A 15 11.39 3.75 12.53
CA PRO A 15 11.31 4.38 13.84
C PRO A 15 10.50 5.67 13.76
N GLN A 16 9.68 5.93 14.77
CA GLN A 16 8.87 7.14 14.82
C GLN A 16 9.78 8.37 14.79
N HIS A 17 9.57 9.25 13.82
CA HIS A 17 10.31 10.49 13.67
C HIS A 17 9.34 11.65 13.47
N GLY A 18 9.11 12.41 14.55
CA GLY A 18 8.13 13.49 14.57
C GLY A 18 6.69 12.97 14.50
N ALA A 19 5.81 13.73 13.84
CA ALA A 19 4.38 13.45 13.78
C ALA A 19 3.96 12.55 12.60
N VAL A 20 4.89 12.12 11.75
CA VAL A 20 4.60 11.35 10.53
C VAL A 20 5.01 9.89 10.72
N GLU A 21 4.05 8.97 10.63
CA GLU A 21 4.35 7.53 10.52
C GLU A 21 4.86 7.23 9.11
N ARG A 22 5.89 6.39 9.00
CA ARG A 22 6.45 5.94 7.73
C ARG A 22 6.56 4.43 7.70
N ILE A 23 6.05 3.87 6.61
CA ILE A 23 6.17 2.45 6.31
C ILE A 23 6.78 2.27 4.93
N GLU A 24 7.48 1.16 4.74
CA GLU A 24 7.84 0.62 3.44
C GLU A 24 7.20 -0.76 3.34
N ALA A 25 6.63 -1.10 2.19
CA ALA A 25 5.93 -2.37 2.03
C ALA A 25 6.07 -2.90 0.62
N TYR A 26 6.04 -4.24 0.51
CA TYR A 26 5.96 -4.96 -0.74
C TYR A 26 4.84 -5.98 -0.66
N PHE A 27 3.99 -5.99 -1.68
CA PHE A 27 2.92 -6.97 -1.86
C PHE A 27 3.07 -7.55 -3.26
N ALA A 28 3.33 -8.84 -3.36
CA ALA A 28 3.49 -9.53 -4.64
C ALA A 28 2.16 -9.67 -5.41
N GLY A 29 1.04 -9.56 -4.69
CA GLY A 29 -0.31 -9.68 -5.22
C GLY A 29 -1.22 -8.53 -4.83
N HIS A 30 -2.45 -8.87 -4.46
CA HIS A 30 -3.48 -7.89 -4.14
C HIS A 30 -3.24 -7.27 -2.75
N GLY A 31 -2.63 -6.08 -2.72
CA GLY A 31 -2.33 -5.35 -1.49
C GLY A 31 -3.36 -4.30 -1.08
N TYR A 32 -4.42 -4.08 -1.86
CA TYR A 32 -5.36 -2.98 -1.63
C TYR A 32 -6.80 -3.32 -2.01
N ASP A 33 -7.70 -3.26 -1.03
CA ASP A 33 -9.15 -3.19 -1.25
C ASP A 33 -9.64 -1.74 -1.13
N PRO A 34 -10.67 -1.30 -1.87
CA PRO A 34 -11.24 0.04 -1.72
C PRO A 34 -11.72 0.31 -0.28
N HIS A 35 -11.20 1.35 0.36
CA HIS A 35 -11.60 1.80 1.69
C HIS A 35 -11.40 3.31 1.85
N ARG A 36 -11.88 3.87 2.97
CA ARG A 36 -11.68 5.28 3.35
C ARG A 36 -10.66 5.39 4.48
N HIS A 37 -9.95 6.50 4.53
CA HIS A 37 -9.09 6.88 5.64
C HIS A 37 -9.56 8.20 6.24
N ASP A 38 -9.36 8.36 7.55
CA ASP A 38 -9.61 9.63 8.25
C ASP A 38 -8.43 10.61 8.10
N THR A 39 -7.30 10.12 7.61
CA THR A 39 -6.06 10.86 7.35
C THR A 39 -5.52 10.56 5.95
N TYR A 40 -4.50 11.30 5.52
CA TYR A 40 -3.87 11.09 4.21
C TYR A 40 -2.53 10.39 4.34
N ALA A 41 -2.25 9.49 3.39
CA ALA A 41 -0.93 8.94 3.13
C ALA A 41 -0.43 9.45 1.77
N ILE A 42 0.87 9.72 1.69
CA ILE A 42 1.56 9.99 0.42
C ILE A 42 2.51 8.82 0.19
N GLY A 43 2.33 8.15 -0.95
CA GLY A 43 3.12 6.98 -1.33
C GLY A 43 4.03 7.27 -2.51
N GLN A 44 5.19 6.62 -2.52
CA GLN A 44 6.08 6.53 -3.67
C GLN A 44 6.30 5.06 -4.01
N THR A 45 6.09 4.69 -5.27
CA THR A 45 6.40 3.35 -5.76
C THR A 45 7.91 3.25 -5.98
N LEU A 46 8.58 2.43 -5.17
CA LEU A 46 10.03 2.21 -5.29
C LEU A 46 10.38 1.19 -6.38
N ALA A 47 9.50 0.21 -6.63
CA ALA A 47 9.64 -0.79 -7.68
C ALA A 47 8.27 -1.33 -8.13
N GLY A 48 8.17 -1.72 -9.40
CA GLY A 48 6.94 -2.25 -9.99
C GLY A 48 5.91 -1.18 -10.34
N VAL A 49 4.66 -1.60 -10.54
CA VAL A 49 3.53 -0.72 -10.86
C VAL A 49 2.39 -1.00 -9.89
N GLN A 50 1.89 0.04 -9.22
CA GLN A 50 0.68 -0.05 -8.41
C GLN A 50 -0.53 0.35 -9.26
N SER A 51 -1.45 -0.59 -9.47
CA SER A 51 -2.70 -0.32 -10.20
C SER A 51 -3.86 -0.27 -9.23
N PHE A 52 -4.60 0.83 -9.20
CA PHE A 52 -5.74 1.01 -8.31
C PHE A 52 -7.01 1.35 -9.09
N ARG A 53 -8.14 0.89 -8.58
CA ARG A 53 -9.47 1.27 -9.09
C ARG A 53 -9.95 2.51 -8.34
N TYR A 54 -10.18 3.59 -9.06
CA TYR A 54 -10.75 4.82 -8.51
C TYR A 54 -11.92 5.29 -9.37
N ARG A 55 -13.06 5.59 -8.74
CA ARG A 55 -14.28 6.05 -9.43
C ARG A 55 -14.67 5.20 -10.65
N ARG A 56 -14.59 3.86 -10.50
CA ARG A 56 -14.89 2.86 -11.54
C ARG A 56 -13.93 2.83 -12.73
N SER A 57 -12.80 3.55 -12.69
CA SER A 57 -11.72 3.42 -13.67
C SER A 57 -10.44 2.88 -13.03
N GLN A 58 -9.61 2.22 -13.83
CA GLN A 58 -8.28 1.76 -13.42
C GLN A 58 -7.25 2.86 -13.68
N ARG A 59 -6.33 3.07 -12.74
CA ARG A 59 -5.19 3.98 -12.84
C ARG A 59 -3.88 3.22 -12.68
N HIS A 60 -2.83 3.72 -13.34
CA HIS A 60 -1.47 3.17 -13.40
C HIS A 60 -0.45 4.28 -13.11
#